data_AF-A0A950IQG5-F1
#
_entry.id   AF-A0A950IQG5-F1
#
_cell.length_a   1.000
_cell.length_b   1.000
_cell.length_c   1.000
_cell.angle_alpha   90.00
_cell.angle_beta   90.00
_cell.angle_gamma   90.00
#
_symmetry.space_group_name_H-M   'P 1'
#
loop_
_entity.id
_entity.type
_entity.pdbx_description
1 polymer ?
#
loop_
_entity_poly.entity_id
_entity_poly.type
_entity_poly.pdbx_seq_one_letter_code
_entity_poly.pdbx_strand_id
1 'polypeptide(L)' 'MSALLNYLNAQDKNALARAAHLADPVKSMISFGLTVDEQDVLLSGDKYRLADAMKIPSHELSLVVYVAPIQPIE' A
#
# COMPACT_ATOMS: atom_id res chain seq x y z
N MET A 1 15.14 -3.54 -3.15
CA MET A 1 13.87 -2.89 -2.75
C MET A 1 12.74 -3.80 -3.17
N SER A 2 11.79 -4.16 -2.29
CA SER A 2 10.61 -4.95 -2.68
C SER A 2 9.65 -4.13 -3.56
N ALA A 3 8.76 -4.79 -4.31
CA ALA A 3 7.76 -4.11 -5.13
C ALA A 3 6.81 -3.28 -4.24
N LEU A 4 6.41 -3.84 -3.09
CA LEU A 4 5.64 -3.14 -2.07
C LEU A 4 6.29 -1.83 -1.57
N LEU A 5 7.59 -1.86 -1.26
CA LEU A 5 8.30 -0.65 -0.80
C LEU A 5 8.41 0.40 -1.92
N ASN A 6 8.63 -0.02 -3.18
CA ASN A 6 8.61 0.89 -4.32
C ASN A 6 7.22 1.51 -4.52
N TYR A 7 6.16 0.74 -4.31
CA TYR A 7 4.79 1.21 -4.43
C TYR A 7 4.43 2.27 -3.40
N LEU A 8 4.76 2.02 -2.13
CA LEU A 8 4.56 2.98 -1.06
C LEU A 8 5.34 4.27 -1.28
N ASN A 9 6.60 4.16 -1.73
CA ASN A 9 7.39 5.32 -2.12
C ASN A 9 6.78 6.10 -3.31
N ALA A 10 6.17 5.41 -4.27
CA ALA A 10 5.50 6.05 -5.39
C ALA A 10 4.25 6.81 -4.92
N GLN A 11 3.46 6.25 -4.00
CA GLN A 11 2.30 6.93 -3.42
C GLN A 11 2.69 8.18 -2.63
N ASP A 12 3.79 8.11 -1.88
CA ASP A 12 4.30 9.24 -1.10
C ASP A 12 4.78 10.39 -2.00
N LYS A 13 5.48 10.06 -3.09
CA LYS A 13 6.13 11.05 -3.97
C LYS A 13 5.27 11.52 -5.14
N ASN A 14 4.23 10.78 -5.52
CA ASN A 14 3.42 11.05 -6.70
C ASN A 14 1.92 11.12 -6.37
N ALA A 15 1.36 12.34 -6.44
CA ALA A 15 -0.05 12.60 -6.20
C ALA A 15 -0.98 11.81 -7.15
N LEU A 16 -0.56 11.53 -8.39
CA LEU A 16 -1.33 10.71 -9.32
C LEU A 16 -1.33 9.23 -8.92
N ALA A 17 -0.20 8.71 -8.42
CA ALA A 17 -0.13 7.35 -7.90
C ALA A 17 -1.03 7.20 -6.66
N ARG A 18 -1.02 8.20 -5.79
CA ARG A 18 -1.93 8.27 -4.64
C ARG A 18 -3.40 8.35 -5.07
N ALA A 19 -3.73 9.22 -6.03
CA ALA A 19 -5.10 9.33 -6.54
C ALA A 19 -5.59 8.03 -7.18
N ALA A 20 -4.73 7.34 -7.94
CA ALA A 20 -5.03 6.04 -8.53
C ALA A 20 -5.29 4.97 -7.46
N HIS A 21 -4.49 4.93 -6.40
CA HIS A 21 -4.73 4.03 -5.27
C HIS A 21 -6.02 4.37 -4.52
N LEU A 22 -6.34 5.66 -4.32
CA LEU A 22 -7.58 6.07 -3.65
C LEU A 22 -8.83 5.74 -4.48
N ALA A 23 -8.74 5.80 -5.80
CA ALA A 23 -9.85 5.46 -6.69
C ALA A 23 -10.09 3.95 -6.78
N ASP A 24 -9.03 3.16 -6.92
CA ASP A 24 -9.11 1.70 -6.97
C ASP A 24 -7.79 1.07 -6.47
N PRO A 25 -7.71 0.74 -5.16
CA PRO A 25 -6.49 0.21 -4.56
C PRO A 25 -6.04 -1.08 -5.24
N VAL A 26 -6.97 -1.99 -5.52
CA VAL A 26 -6.69 -3.33 -6.07
C VAL A 26 -6.12 -3.19 -7.48
N LYS A 27 -6.79 -2.43 -8.35
CA LYS A 27 -6.33 -2.21 -9.71
C LYS A 27 -5.00 -1.46 -9.75
N SER A 28 -4.80 -0.47 -8.87
CA SER A 28 -3.54 0.26 -8.75
C SER A 28 -2.38 -0.67 -8.37
N MET A 29 -2.57 -1.53 -7.37
CA MET A 29 -1.57 -2.50 -6.93
C MET A 29 -1.24 -3.54 -8.01
N ILE A 30 -2.25 -4.11 -8.67
CA ILE A 30 -2.07 -5.05 -9.78
C ILE A 30 -1.29 -4.39 -10.93
N SER A 31 -1.68 -3.16 -11.31
CA SER A 31 -1.03 -2.43 -12.41
C SER A 31 0.42 -2.07 -12.10
N PHE A 32 0.75 -1.87 -10.83
CA PHE A 32 2.13 -1.64 -10.38
C PHE A 32 2.95 -2.93 -10.30
N GLY A 33 2.29 -4.09 -10.24
CA GLY A 33 2.95 -5.40 -10.22
C GLY A 33 3.14 -5.98 -8.82
N LEU A 34 2.30 -5.61 -7.84
CA LEU A 34 2.30 -6.27 -6.53
C LEU A 34 1.75 -7.69 -6.66
N THR A 35 2.37 -8.61 -5.93
CA THR A 35 1.87 -9.97 -5.73
C THR A 35 0.58 -9.98 -4.89
N VAL A 36 -0.16 -11.09 -4.91
CA VAL A 36 -1.38 -11.26 -4.09
C VAL A 36 -1.06 -11.12 -2.60
N ASP A 37 0.06 -11.66 -2.14
CA ASP A 37 0.49 -11.56 -0.74
C ASP A 37 0.81 -10.12 -0.35
N GLU A 38 1.51 -9.36 -1.20
CA GLU A 38 1.81 -7.95 -0.95
C GLU A 38 0.53 -7.08 -0.97
N GLN A 39 -0.44 -7.42 -1.81
CA GLN A 39 -1.75 -6.77 -1.84
C GLN A 39 -2.51 -7.02 -0.53
N ASP A 40 -2.59 -8.27 -0.07
CA ASP A 40 -3.25 -8.62 1.20
C ASP A 40 -2.59 -7.91 2.38
N VAL A 41 -1.26 -7.92 2.42
CA VAL A 41 -0.48 -7.25 3.46
C VAL A 41 -0.78 -5.74 3.47
N LEU A 42 -0.83 -5.08 2.31
CA LEU A 42 -1.14 -3.65 2.24
C LEU A 42 -2.59 -3.33 2.63
N LEU A 43 -3.55 -4.14 2.16
CA LEU A 43 -4.98 -3.97 2.45
C LEU A 43 -5.32 -4.28 3.90
N SER A 44 -4.58 -5.18 4.56
CA SER A 44 -4.80 -5.53 5.96
C SER A 44 -4.55 -4.36 6.92
N GLY A 45 -3.75 -3.38 6.50
CA GLY A 45 -3.32 -2.27 7.36
C GLY A 45 -2.41 -2.70 8.54
N ASP A 46 -2.04 -3.98 8.61
CA ASP A 46 -1.18 -4.52 9.65
C ASP A 46 0.26 -4.07 9.42
N LYS A 47 0.69 -3.11 10.24
CA LYS A 47 2.01 -2.49 10.12
C LYS A 47 3.15 -3.47 10.39
N TYR A 48 2.93 -4.54 11.17
CA TYR A 48 3.95 -5.56 11.43
C TYR A 48 4.10 -6.50 10.24
N ARG A 49 2.98 -6.94 9.65
CA ARG A 49 3.01 -7.72 8.39
C ARG A 49 3.61 -6.90 7.25
N LEU A 50 3.31 -5.60 7.19
CA LEU A 50 3.87 -4.69 6.20
C LEU A 50 5.39 -4.54 6.37
N ALA A 51 5.88 -4.39 7.61
CA ALA A 51 7.31 -4.35 7.93
C ALA A 51 8.05 -5.59 7.46
N ASP A 52 7.49 -6.76 7.80
CA ASP A 52 8.03 -8.06 7.45
C ASP A 52 8.10 -8.25 5.93
N ALA A 53 7.01 -7.94 5.22
CA ALA A 53 6.95 -8.00 3.76
C ALA A 53 7.93 -7.05 3.07
N MET A 54 8.23 -5.90 3.68
CA MET A 54 9.24 -4.96 3.19
C MET A 54 10.65 -5.28 3.65
N LYS A 55 10.83 -6.26 4.54
CA LYS A 55 12.10 -6.61 5.20
C LYS A 55 12.75 -5.41 5.89
N ILE A 56 11.93 -4.56 6.50
CA ILE A 56 12.39 -3.40 7.28
C ILE A 56 11.96 -3.54 8.74
N PRO A 57 12.70 -2.97 9.70
CA PRO A 57 12.28 -2.98 11.09
C PRO A 57 10.95 -2.25 11.26
N SER A 58 10.01 -2.82 12.00
CA SER A 58 8.66 -2.24 12.20
C SER A 58 8.67 -0.87 12.88
N HIS A 59 9.73 -0.54 13.62
CA HIS A 59 9.90 0.79 14.24
C HIS A 59 10.33 1.88 13.25
N GLU A 60 10.82 1.51 12.05
CA GLU A 60 11.14 2.45 10.98
C GLU A 60 9.89 2.82 10.14
N LEU A 61 8.78 2.12 10.36
CA LEU A 61 7.52 2.37 9.66
C LEU A 61 6.72 3.51 10.28
N SER A 62 7.13 4.74 9.97
CA SER A 62 6.26 5.92 10.07
C SER A 62 5.29 5.98 8.89
N LEU A 63 4.53 4.91 8.65
CA LEU A 63 3.45 4.92 7.67
C LEU A 63 2.16 5.43 8.31
N VAL A 64 1.73 6.59 7.84
CA VAL A 64 0.34 7.02 7.92
C VAL A 64 -0.42 6.15 6.90
N VAL A 65 -0.80 4.94 7.31
CA VAL A 65 -1.69 4.08 6.53
C VAL A 65 -3.05 4.77 6.53
N TYR A 66 -3.33 5.55 5.48
CA TYR A 66 -4.66 6.07 5.22
C TYR A 66 -5.48 4.94 4.63
N VAL A 67 -6.19 4.21 5.50
CA VAL A 67 -7.27 3.33 5.06
C VAL A 67 -8.35 4.26 4.53
N ALA A 68 -8.55 4.28 3.20
CA ALA A 68 -9.67 5.00 2.63
C ALA A 68 -10.96 4.46 3.29
N PRO A 69 -11.83 5.32 3.86
CA PRO A 69 -13.12 4.84 4.34
C PRO A 69 -13.85 4.24 3.15
N ILE A 70 -14.18 2.95 3.25
CA ILE A 70 -15.02 2.23 2.31
C ILE A 70 -16.29 3.08 2.17
N GLN A 71 -16.42 3.84 1.07
CA GLN A 71 -17.64 4.60 0.83
C GLN A 71 -18.75 3.56 0.61
N PRO A 72 -19.87 3.64 1.35
CA PRO A 72 -20.99 2.76 1.09
C PRO A 72 -21.49 3.04 -0.32
N ILE A 73 -21.69 1.98 -1.09
CA ILE A 73 -22.38 2.03 -2.37
C ILE A 73 -23.86 2.30 -2.04
N GLU A 74 -24.36 3.50 -2.35
CA GLU A 74 -25.81 3.80 -2.39
C GLU A 74 -26.46 3.21 -3.64
#